data_AF-A0AAV1DT12-F1
#
_entry.id   AF-A0AAV1DT12-F1
#
_cell.length_a   1.000
_cell.length_b   1.000
_cell.length_c   1.000
_cell.angle_alpha   90.00
_cell.angle_beta   90.00
_cell.angle_gamma   90.00
#
_symmetry.space_group_name_H-M   'P 1'
#
loop_
_entity.id
_entity.type
_entity.pdbx_description
1 polymer ?
#
loop_
_entity_poly.entity_id
_entity_poly.type
_entity_poly.pdbx_seq_one_letter_code
_entity_poly.pdbx_strand_id
1 'polypeptide(L)'
;MEDGERRELLQMSDSQLMDIARFCNRFPNINLAYVVANSHNVVAGEDVSVHVTLERDDLKEGGTEVGPVDAPRYPEAKEEGWWLVVGDVKNNQIVTIKRVTLGRKLNVKLDFEVPKEIGEKTYTLYFMCDSYVGCDQEYTSLLISKSLLKGSFP
;
A
#
# COMPACT_ATOMS: atom_id res chain seq x y z
N MET A 1 -19.19 -14.41 -7.51
CA MET A 1 -20.21 -14.33 -8.58
C MET A 1 -20.16 -15.64 -9.35
N GLU A 2 -21.30 -16.32 -9.43
CA GLU A 2 -21.42 -17.59 -10.14
C GLU A 2 -21.38 -17.39 -11.66
N ASP A 3 -21.01 -18.43 -12.41
CA ASP A 3 -20.81 -18.34 -13.87
C ASP A 3 -22.09 -18.01 -14.64
N GLY A 4 -23.25 -18.46 -14.16
CA GLY A 4 -24.56 -18.17 -14.77
C GLY A 4 -24.90 -16.68 -14.71
N GLU A 5 -24.81 -16.10 -13.51
CA GLU A 5 -25.04 -14.67 -13.28
C GLU A 5 -24.05 -13.81 -14.09
N ARG A 6 -22.78 -14.24 -14.18
CA ARG A 6 -21.74 -13.53 -14.94
C ARG A 6 -22.10 -13.44 -16.43
N ARG A 7 -22.57 -14.54 -17.01
CA ARG A 7 -22.95 -14.60 -18.45
C ARG A 7 -24.18 -13.77 -18.74
N GLU A 8 -25.19 -13.83 -17.87
CA GLU A 8 -26.42 -13.07 -18.02
C GLU A 8 -26.17 -11.55 -17.93
N LEU A 9 -25.31 -11.12 -17.00
CA LEU A 9 -24.99 -9.72 -16.81
C LEU A 9 -24.13 -9.13 -17.93
N LEU A 10 -23.09 -9.85 -18.36
CA LEU A 10 -22.11 -9.32 -19.32
C LEU A 10 -22.59 -9.39 -20.77
N GLN A 11 -23.35 -10.41 -21.14
CA GLN A 11 -23.84 -10.62 -22.52
C GLN A 11 -22.71 -10.58 -23.57
N MET A 12 -21.54 -11.13 -23.22
CA MET A 12 -20.33 -11.13 -24.04
C MET A 12 -20.06 -12.49 -24.67
N SER A 13 -19.31 -12.49 -25.78
CA SER A 13 -18.80 -13.70 -26.40
C SER A 13 -17.75 -14.40 -25.54
N ASP A 14 -17.51 -15.69 -25.79
CA ASP A 14 -16.52 -16.48 -25.04
C ASP A 14 -15.11 -15.88 -25.13
N SER A 15 -14.73 -15.29 -26.27
CA SER A 15 -13.43 -14.62 -26.42
C SER A 15 -13.30 -13.38 -25.53
N GLN A 16 -14.34 -12.54 -25.49
CA GLN A 16 -14.38 -11.37 -24.61
C GLN A 16 -14.38 -11.76 -23.13
N LEU A 17 -15.07 -12.83 -22.77
CA LEU A 17 -15.05 -13.38 -21.41
C LEU A 17 -13.66 -13.89 -21.03
N MET A 18 -12.92 -14.50 -21.96
CA MET A 18 -11.53 -14.90 -21.73
C MET A 18 -10.62 -13.70 -21.53
N ASP A 19 -10.80 -12.61 -22.29
CA ASP A 19 -10.02 -11.40 -22.13
C ASP A 19 -10.28 -10.74 -20.76
N ILE A 20 -11.54 -10.67 -20.33
CA ILE A 20 -11.89 -10.21 -18.98
C ILE A 20 -11.28 -11.11 -17.91
N ALA A 21 -11.34 -12.43 -18.08
CA ALA A 21 -10.76 -13.36 -17.12
C ALA A 21 -9.23 -13.17 -16.99
N ARG A 22 -8.53 -12.91 -18.09
CA ARG A 22 -7.09 -12.58 -18.07
C ARG A 22 -6.84 -11.30 -17.28
N PHE A 23 -7.60 -10.25 -17.53
CA PHE A 23 -7.49 -8.99 -16.79
C PHE A 23 -7.76 -9.21 -15.30
N CYS A 24 -8.87 -9.86 -14.92
CA CYS A 24 -9.23 -10.12 -13.53
C CYS A 24 -8.18 -10.96 -12.79
N ASN A 25 -7.58 -11.95 -13.46
CA ASN A 25 -6.50 -12.75 -12.87
C ASN A 25 -5.19 -11.96 -12.71
N ARG A 26 -5.00 -10.88 -13.47
CA ARG A 26 -3.82 -10.01 -13.38
C ARG A 26 -4.07 -8.78 -12.49
N PHE A 27 -5.33 -8.44 -12.23
CA PHE A 27 -5.68 -7.34 -11.34
C PHE A 27 -5.17 -7.61 -9.92
N PRO A 28 -4.52 -6.66 -9.24
CA PRO A 28 -3.80 -6.95 -8.01
C PRO A 28 -4.73 -7.31 -6.85
N ASN A 29 -4.44 -8.43 -6.18
CA ASN A 29 -4.98 -8.76 -4.87
C ASN A 29 -3.85 -8.87 -3.83
N ILE A 30 -3.69 -7.81 -3.05
CA ILE A 30 -2.56 -7.64 -2.11
C ILE A 30 -3.09 -7.30 -0.74
N ASN A 31 -2.65 -8.04 0.26
CA ASN A 31 -2.87 -7.75 1.66
C ASN A 31 -1.75 -6.86 2.20
N LEU A 32 -2.11 -5.82 2.95
CA LEU A 32 -1.19 -4.93 3.63
C LEU A 32 -1.38 -5.04 5.15
N ALA A 33 -0.28 -5.34 5.84
CA ALA A 33 -0.18 -5.19 7.29
C ALA A 33 0.90 -4.16 7.63
N TYR A 34 0.72 -3.41 8.71
CA TYR A 34 1.74 -2.47 9.17
C TYR A 34 1.84 -2.39 10.69
N VAL A 35 3.03 -2.03 11.17
CA VAL A 35 3.32 -1.79 12.59
C VAL A 35 4.16 -0.53 12.71
N VAL A 36 3.74 0.38 13.58
CA VAL A 36 4.55 1.55 13.96
C VAL A 36 5.48 1.17 15.11
N ALA A 37 6.77 1.28 14.90
CA ALA A 37 7.78 0.99 15.90
C ALA A 37 7.62 1.93 17.11
N ASN A 38 7.65 1.36 18.32
CA ASN A 38 7.52 2.11 19.58
C ASN A 38 6.28 3.03 19.63
N SER A 39 5.15 2.62 19.04
CA SER A 39 3.92 3.43 18.93
C SER A 39 3.39 4.02 20.24
N HIS A 40 3.73 3.43 21.39
CA HIS A 40 3.33 3.88 22.74
C HIS A 40 4.30 4.92 23.35
N ASN A 41 5.49 5.06 22.78
CA ASN A 41 6.55 5.95 23.24
C ASN A 41 7.20 6.73 22.09
N VAL A 42 6.35 7.38 21.30
CA VAL A 42 6.79 8.28 20.23
C VAL A 42 7.23 9.61 20.85
N VAL A 43 8.45 10.05 20.53
CA VAL A 43 9.05 11.28 21.05
C VAL A 43 9.03 12.35 19.97
N ALA A 44 8.63 13.56 20.33
CA ALA A 44 8.62 14.70 19.42
C ALA A 44 10.05 15.07 18.97
N GLY A 45 10.27 15.22 17.66
CA GLY A 45 11.58 15.52 17.07
C GLY A 45 12.52 14.32 16.92
N GLU A 46 12.07 13.11 17.21
CA GLU A 46 12.82 11.87 16.92
C GLU A 46 12.25 11.15 15.69
N ASP A 47 13.04 10.24 15.13
CA ASP A 47 12.61 9.39 14.02
C ASP A 47 11.69 8.27 14.51
N VAL A 48 10.64 8.01 13.74
CA VAL A 48 9.77 6.84 13.90
C VAL A 48 9.79 5.99 12.63
N SER A 49 9.68 4.68 12.82
CA SER A 49 9.67 3.70 11.74
C SER A 49 8.31 3.04 11.60
N VAL A 50 7.80 2.95 10.37
CA VAL A 50 6.64 2.13 10.02
C VAL A 50 7.12 0.93 9.23
N HIS A 51 6.87 -0.26 9.76
CA HIS A 51 7.16 -1.53 9.10
C HIS A 51 5.90 -2.00 8.38
N VAL A 52 5.97 -2.11 7.06
CA VAL A 52 4.87 -2.55 6.20
C VAL A 52 5.22 -3.92 5.63
N THR A 53 4.27 -4.85 5.71
CA THR A 53 4.31 -6.17 5.09
C THR A 53 3.26 -6.22 4.00
N LEU A 54 3.70 -6.45 2.77
CA LEU A 54 2.85 -6.64 1.61
C LEU A 54 2.89 -8.11 1.22
N GLU A 55 1.73 -8.72 1.00
CA GLU A 55 1.60 -10.11 0.59
C GLU A 55 0.56 -10.25 -0.51
N ARG A 56 0.94 -10.94 -1.59
CA ARG A 56 0.14 -11.11 -2.80
C ARG A 56 -0.55 -12.47 -2.78
N ASP A 57 -1.87 -12.47 -2.81
CA ASP A 57 -2.69 -13.69 -2.68
C ASP A 57 -3.10 -14.30 -4.03
N ASP A 58 -2.94 -13.56 -5.14
CA ASP A 58 -3.35 -13.98 -6.49
C ASP A 58 -2.31 -14.81 -7.26
N LEU A 59 -1.13 -15.07 -6.68
CA LEU A 59 -0.12 -15.92 -7.31
C LEU A 59 -0.46 -17.40 -7.13
N LYS A 60 -0.47 -18.14 -8.24
CA LYS A 60 -0.58 -19.60 -8.23
C LYS A 60 0.49 -20.22 -7.31
N GLU A 61 0.18 -21.36 -6.71
CA GLU A 61 1.16 -22.13 -5.93
C GLU A 61 2.39 -22.44 -6.81
N GLY A 62 3.59 -22.11 -6.31
CA GLY A 62 4.84 -22.25 -7.06
C GLY A 62 5.14 -21.14 -8.08
N GLY A 63 4.20 -20.22 -8.34
CA GLY A 63 4.44 -19.05 -9.19
C GLY A 63 5.26 -17.98 -8.47
N THR A 64 6.40 -17.60 -9.03
CA THR A 64 7.26 -16.53 -8.51
C THR A 64 7.14 -15.23 -9.31
N GLU A 65 6.60 -15.29 -10.52
CA GLU A 65 6.54 -14.16 -11.44
C GLU A 65 5.13 -13.61 -11.53
N VAL A 66 5.02 -12.29 -11.37
CA VAL A 66 3.78 -11.51 -11.45
C VAL A 66 3.41 -11.26 -12.93
N GLY A 67 4.41 -11.14 -13.80
CA GLY A 67 4.24 -10.81 -15.21
C GLY A 67 3.89 -9.33 -15.45
N PRO A 68 3.93 -8.89 -16.71
CA PRO A 68 3.64 -7.50 -17.06
C PRO A 68 2.18 -7.15 -16.78
N VAL A 69 1.91 -5.86 -16.64
CA VAL A 69 0.58 -5.27 -16.50
C VAL A 69 -0.23 -5.52 -17.77
N ASP A 70 -1.47 -5.96 -17.59
CA ASP A 70 -2.45 -6.05 -18.68
C ASP A 70 -3.01 -4.66 -19.04
N ALA A 71 -2.31 -3.97 -19.94
CA ALA A 71 -2.63 -2.61 -20.38
C ALA A 71 -2.58 -2.49 -21.92
N PRO A 72 -3.56 -3.04 -22.66
CA PRO A 72 -3.51 -3.12 -24.13
C PRO A 72 -3.51 -1.77 -24.86
N ARG A 73 -3.84 -0.68 -24.16
CA ARG A 73 -3.81 0.69 -24.69
C ARG A 73 -2.52 1.44 -24.34
N TYR A 74 -1.64 0.84 -23.53
CA TYR A 74 -0.33 1.39 -23.21
C TYR A 74 0.69 0.84 -24.22
N PRO A 75 1.56 1.68 -24.82
CA PRO A 75 2.35 1.29 -25.98
C PRO A 75 3.49 0.31 -25.68
N GLU A 76 3.88 0.16 -24.42
CA GLU A 76 5.03 -0.64 -23.99
C GLU A 76 4.62 -1.70 -22.97
N ALA A 77 5.40 -2.78 -22.84
CA ALA A 77 5.25 -3.67 -21.70
C ALA A 77 5.65 -2.91 -20.42
N LYS A 78 4.81 -2.98 -19.38
CA LYS A 78 5.03 -2.28 -18.11
C LYS A 78 5.03 -3.28 -16.97
N GLU A 79 6.01 -3.12 -16.08
CA GLU A 79 6.02 -3.78 -14.77
C GLU A 79 5.18 -2.98 -13.77
N GLU A 80 4.47 -3.70 -12.93
CA GLU A 80 3.63 -3.14 -11.88
C GLU A 80 4.49 -2.42 -10.82
N GLY A 81 4.18 -1.15 -10.55
CA GLY A 81 4.86 -0.35 -9.55
C GLY A 81 3.90 0.12 -8.46
N TRP A 82 4.41 0.22 -7.23
CA TRP A 82 3.65 0.67 -6.07
C TRP A 82 4.33 1.81 -5.33
N TRP A 83 3.51 2.64 -4.71
CA TRP A 83 3.93 3.69 -3.80
C TRP A 83 3.39 3.42 -2.40
N LEU A 84 4.29 3.44 -1.43
CA LEU A 84 3.94 3.55 -0.01
C LEU A 84 4.15 5.00 0.42
N VAL A 85 3.10 5.65 0.88
CA VAL A 85 3.11 7.07 1.26
C VAL A 85 2.55 7.23 2.65
N VAL A 86 3.25 7.93 3.53
CA VAL A 86 2.67 8.43 4.79
C VAL A 86 2.37 9.90 4.60
N GLY A 87 1.11 10.28 4.80
CA GLY A 87 0.63 11.65 4.67
C GLY A 87 0.04 12.20 5.96
N ASP A 88 0.20 13.50 6.17
CA ASP A 88 -0.59 14.32 7.09
C ASP A 88 -1.69 15.01 6.27
N VAL A 89 -2.89 14.44 6.31
CA VAL A 89 -4.04 14.91 5.53
C VAL A 89 -4.47 16.31 5.97
N LYS A 90 -4.37 16.61 7.27
CA LYS A 90 -4.82 17.90 7.82
C LYS A 90 -3.98 19.05 7.27
N ASN A 91 -2.67 18.83 7.14
CA ASN A 91 -1.74 19.82 6.62
C ASN A 91 -1.45 19.66 5.12
N ASN A 92 -2.10 18.71 4.45
CA ASN A 92 -1.87 18.38 3.04
C ASN A 92 -0.38 18.15 2.73
N GLN A 93 0.30 17.37 3.58
CA GLN A 93 1.74 17.16 3.51
C GLN A 93 2.08 15.67 3.34
N ILE A 94 3.01 15.38 2.43
CA ILE A 94 3.67 14.07 2.36
C ILE A 94 4.80 14.04 3.39
N VAL A 95 4.73 13.08 4.30
CA VAL A 95 5.70 12.88 5.39
C VAL A 95 6.86 12.01 4.90
N THR A 96 6.54 10.87 4.28
CA THR A 96 7.53 10.00 3.65
C THR A 96 6.90 9.23 2.49
N ILE A 97 7.71 8.90 1.49
CA ILE A 97 7.28 8.23 0.27
C ILE A 97 8.35 7.25 -0.20
N LYS A 98 7.93 6.06 -0.62
CA LYS A 98 8.81 5.03 -1.17
C LYS A 98 8.16 4.28 -2.31
N ARG A 99 8.87 4.20 -3.44
CA ARG A 99 8.47 3.33 -4.56
C ARG A 99 8.96 1.91 -4.31
N VAL A 100 8.11 0.93 -4.56
CA VAL A 100 8.43 -0.49 -4.42
C VAL A 100 7.89 -1.31 -5.59
N THR A 101 8.56 -2.42 -5.88
CA THR A 101 8.07 -3.48 -6.77
C THR A 101 7.72 -4.68 -5.90
N LEU A 102 6.55 -5.28 -6.12
CA LEU A 102 6.05 -6.37 -5.29
C LEU A 102 6.00 -7.67 -6.10
N GLY A 103 6.75 -8.67 -5.64
CA GLY A 103 6.58 -10.06 -6.07
C GLY A 103 5.48 -10.77 -5.27
N ARG A 104 5.83 -11.85 -4.58
CA ARG A 104 4.91 -12.57 -3.68
C ARG A 104 4.76 -11.89 -2.31
N LYS A 105 5.88 -11.46 -1.72
CA LYS A 105 5.92 -10.84 -0.40
C LYS A 105 7.03 -9.81 -0.33
N LEU A 106 6.78 -8.70 0.36
CA LEU A 106 7.78 -7.66 0.56
C LEU A 106 7.61 -7.04 1.95
N ASN A 107 8.72 -6.90 2.67
CA ASN A 107 8.78 -6.12 3.91
C ASN A 107 9.48 -4.80 3.63
N VAL A 108 8.84 -3.69 4.00
CA VAL A 108 9.31 -2.33 3.73
C VAL A 108 9.36 -1.55 5.03
N LYS A 109 10.48 -0.89 5.28
CA LYS A 109 10.62 0.12 6.33
C LYS A 109 10.46 1.52 5.73
N LEU A 110 9.60 2.33 6.34
CA LEU A 110 9.43 3.76 6.09
C LEU A 110 9.86 4.50 7.35
N ASP A 111 10.73 5.49 7.20
CA ASP A 111 11.25 6.30 8.31
C ASP A 111 10.84 7.77 8.11
N PHE A 112 10.51 8.46 9.21
CA PHE A 112 10.25 9.90 9.20
C PHE A 112 10.44 10.53 10.58
N GLU A 113 10.76 11.83 10.60
CA GLU A 113 10.89 12.62 11.84
C GLU A 113 9.49 13.00 12.35
N VAL A 114 9.24 12.75 13.64
CA VAL A 114 8.03 13.20 14.32
C VAL A 114 8.11 14.71 14.50
N PRO A 115 7.06 15.50 14.17
CA PRO A 115 7.07 16.93 14.40
C PRO A 115 7.41 17.28 15.85
N LYS A 116 8.09 18.42 16.04
CA LYS A 116 8.51 18.91 17.37
C LYS A 116 7.33 19.32 18.26
N GLU A 117 6.15 19.50 17.67
CA GLU A 117 4.91 19.78 18.37
C GLU A 117 4.41 18.52 19.10
N ILE A 118 4.31 18.62 20.42
CA ILE A 118 3.79 17.55 21.26
C ILE A 118 2.28 17.45 21.10
N GLY A 119 1.77 16.22 21.08
CA GLY A 119 0.35 15.94 21.08
C GLY A 119 -0.03 14.83 20.10
N GLU A 120 -1.33 14.73 19.87
CA GLU A 120 -1.91 13.77 18.96
C GLU A 120 -1.77 14.24 17.51
N LYS A 121 -1.20 13.39 16.67
CA LYS A 121 -1.10 13.59 15.21
C LYS A 121 -1.66 12.38 14.50
N THR A 122 -2.50 12.63 13.50
CA THR A 122 -3.08 11.59 12.66
C THR A 122 -2.30 11.52 11.37
N TYR A 123 -1.86 10.32 11.01
CA TYR A 123 -1.22 10.05 9.73
C TYR A 123 -1.99 8.98 8.98
N THR A 124 -1.93 9.05 7.65
CA THR A 124 -2.54 8.07 6.77
C THR A 124 -1.45 7.40 5.94
N LEU A 125 -1.40 6.07 6.00
CA LEU A 125 -0.59 5.24 5.11
C LEU A 125 -1.41 4.92 3.86
N TYR A 126 -0.91 5.35 2.71
CA TYR A 126 -1.44 5.02 1.40
C TYR A 126 -0.56 3.98 0.73
N PHE A 127 -1.18 2.98 0.12
CA PHE A 127 -0.57 2.03 -0.78
C PHE A 127 -1.23 2.18 -2.14
N MET A 128 -0.50 2.78 -3.09
CA MET A 128 -1.07 3.20 -4.38
C MET A 128 -0.41 2.49 -5.55
N CYS A 129 -1.21 2.05 -6.52
CA CYS A 129 -0.74 1.44 -7.76
C CYS A 129 -0.47 2.51 -8.83
N ASP A 130 0.61 2.35 -9.60
CA ASP A 130 0.88 3.20 -10.76
C ASP A 130 0.29 2.67 -12.08
N SER A 131 -0.40 1.52 -12.02
CA SER A 131 -0.77 0.71 -13.18
C SER A 131 -2.27 0.39 -13.27
N TYR A 132 -2.94 0.18 -12.14
CA TYR A 132 -4.34 -0.21 -12.05
C TYR A 132 -5.13 0.79 -11.21
N VAL A 133 -6.35 1.12 -11.66
CA VAL A 133 -7.28 1.97 -10.89
C VAL A 133 -8.13 1.08 -9.98
N GLY A 134 -8.36 1.51 -8.74
CA GLY A 134 -9.29 0.86 -7.81
C GLY A 134 -8.67 -0.22 -6.92
N CYS A 135 -7.33 -0.31 -6.86
CA CYS A 135 -6.61 -1.20 -5.95
C CYS A 135 -5.77 -0.45 -4.90
N ASP A 136 -5.94 0.88 -4.81
CA ASP A 136 -5.30 1.69 -3.79
C ASP A 136 -5.93 1.42 -2.42
N GLN A 137 -5.11 1.41 -1.38
CA GLN A 137 -5.53 1.15 0.00
C GLN A 137 -5.08 2.30 0.91
N GLU A 138 -5.92 2.66 1.88
CA GLU A 138 -5.61 3.70 2.87
C GLU A 138 -5.85 3.22 4.30
N TYR A 139 -4.91 3.56 5.19
CA TYR A 139 -4.96 3.17 6.60
C TYR A 139 -4.63 4.38 7.47
N THR A 140 -5.62 4.87 8.21
CA THR A 140 -5.44 6.01 9.11
C THR A 140 -5.13 5.55 10.52
N SER A 141 -4.08 6.12 11.12
CA SER A 141 -3.63 5.80 12.48
C SER A 141 -3.28 7.07 13.26
N LEU A 142 -3.57 7.04 14.56
CA LEU A 142 -3.22 8.09 15.52
C LEU A 142 -1.86 7.81 16.16
N LEU A 143 -0.97 8.80 16.17
CA LEU A 143 0.27 8.79 16.93
C LEU A 143 0.24 9.88 18.00
N ILE A 144 0.57 9.49 19.24
CA ILE A 144 0.63 10.41 20.37
C ILE A 144 2.09 10.64 20.73
N SER A 145 2.59 11.84 20.44
CA SER A 145 3.96 12.22 20.75
C SER A 145 4.07 12.80 22.16
N LYS A 146 5.21 12.53 22.83
CA LYS A 146 5.52 13.03 24.18
C LYS A 146 6.81 13.84 24.17
N SER A 147 6.97 14.70 25.19
CA SER A 147 8.24 15.40 25.45
C SER A 147 9.29 14.41 25.93
N LEU A 148 10.55 14.60 25.51
CA LEU A 148 11.69 14.08 26.27
C LEU A 148 11.66 14.73 27.65
N LEU A 149 11.35 13.94 28.69
CA LEU A 149 11.71 14.32 30.05
C LEU A 149 13.23 14.31 30.11
N LYS A 150 13.86 15.46 29.88
CA LYS A 150 15.27 15.65 30.26
C LYS A 150 15.31 15.45 31.77
N GLY A 151 15.84 14.30 32.19
CA GLY A 151 16.17 14.08 33.58
C GLY A 151 17.19 15.14 34.00
N SER A 152 16.72 16.20 34.63
CA SER A 152 17.57 17.07 35.44
C SER A 152 18.03 16.24 36.62
N PHE A 153 19.18 15.57 36.49
CA PHE A 153 19.92 15.11 37.66
C PHE A 153 20.70 16.32 38.24
N PRO A 154 20.73 16.46 39.58
CA PRO A 154 21.21 17.65 40.28
C PRO A 154 22.72 17.90 40.15
#